data_AF-A0A7W1J847-F1
#
_entry.id   AF-A0A7W1J847-F1
#
_cell.length_a   1.000
_cell.length_b   1.000
_cell.length_c   1.000
_cell.angle_alpha   90.00
_cell.angle_beta   90.00
_cell.angle_gamma   90.00
#
_symmetry.space_group_name_H-M   'P 1'
#
loop_
_entity.id
_entity.type
_entity.pdbx_description
1 polymer ?
#
loop_
_entity_poly.entity_id
_entity_poly.type
_entity_poly.pdbx_seq_one_letter_code
_entity_poly.pdbx_strand_id
1 'polypeptide(L)'
;MIMQSLKRHTAREANKIINLYGHFWQQESFDHIVRNSKELDNIIKYITNNPVKAGIIGNAENWKWNYLNSKIICCRNSFYTHPSHIHL
;
A
#
# COMPACT_ATOMS: atom_id res chain seq x y z
N MET A 1 -8.29 17.01 -10.30
CA MET A 1 -7.42 16.74 -9.12
C MET A 1 -6.79 15.36 -9.25
N ILE A 2 -5.54 15.19 -8.83
CA ILE A 2 -4.61 14.06 -9.10
C ILE A 2 -5.24 12.65 -9.04
N MET A 3 -6.12 12.40 -8.06
CA MET A 3 -6.81 11.10 -7.93
C MET A 3 -7.70 10.76 -9.13
N GLN A 4 -8.40 11.76 -9.70
CA GLN A 4 -9.29 11.54 -10.84
C GLN A 4 -8.52 11.16 -12.10
N SER A 5 -7.39 11.82 -12.38
CA SER A 5 -6.56 11.49 -13.54
C SER A 5 -5.95 10.10 -13.41
N LEU A 6 -5.49 9.72 -12.22
CA LEU A 6 -4.97 8.39 -11.93
C LEU A 6 -6.04 7.30 -12.09
N LYS A 7 -7.18 7.43 -11.39
CA LYS A 7 -8.29 6.45 -11.48
C LYS A 7 -8.77 6.29 -12.91
N ARG A 8 -8.91 7.39 -13.68
CA ARG A 8 -9.34 7.35 -15.08
C ARG A 8 -8.36 6.58 -15.96
N HIS A 9 -7.06 6.89 -15.83
CA HIS A 9 -6.04 6.24 -16.65
C HIS A 9 -5.94 4.74 -16.33
N THR A 10 -5.79 4.39 -15.05
CA THR A 10 -5.61 2.99 -14.63
C THR A 10 -6.86 2.14 -14.86
N ALA A 11 -8.07 2.69 -14.67
CA ALA A 11 -9.31 1.97 -14.99
C ALA A 11 -9.36 1.57 -16.47
N ARG A 12 -9.00 2.49 -17.36
CA ARG A 12 -9.03 2.24 -18.80
C ARG A 12 -8.03 1.15 -19.19
N GLU A 13 -6.80 1.22 -18.68
CA GLU A 13 -5.78 0.23 -19.02
C GLU A 13 -6.08 -1.13 -18.38
N ALA A 14 -6.56 -1.18 -17.13
CA ALA A 14 -6.94 -2.43 -16.48
C ALA A 14 -8.08 -3.12 -17.23
N ASN A 15 -9.17 -2.40 -17.56
CA ASN A 15 -10.30 -2.92 -18.33
C ASN A 15 -9.86 -3.53 -19.67
N LYS A 16 -8.91 -2.91 -20.38
CA LYS A 16 -8.35 -3.48 -21.62
C LYS A 16 -7.60 -4.79 -21.36
N ILE A 17 -6.79 -4.86 -20.31
CA ILE A 17 -5.97 -6.05 -19.98
C ILE A 17 -6.86 -7.24 -19.63
N ILE A 18 -7.91 -7.02 -18.85
CA ILE A 18 -8.81 -8.10 -18.37
C ILE A 18 -10.07 -8.27 -19.22
N ASN A 19 -10.17 -7.54 -20.34
CA ASN A 19 -11.31 -7.54 -21.26
C ASN A 19 -12.68 -7.30 -20.58
N LEU A 20 -12.73 -6.32 -19.67
CA LEU A 20 -13.97 -5.88 -19.01
C LEU A 20 -14.37 -4.47 -19.48
N TYR A 21 -15.65 -4.14 -19.25
CA TYR A 21 -16.22 -2.84 -19.55
C TYR A 21 -16.92 -2.26 -18.32
N GLY A 22 -16.97 -0.94 -18.22
CA GLY A 22 -17.66 -0.23 -17.13
C GLY A 22 -16.74 0.35 -16.05
N HIS A 23 -17.33 0.63 -14.89
CA HIS A 23 -16.62 1.23 -13.75
C HIS A 23 -15.67 0.22 -13.11
N PHE A 24 -14.37 0.53 -13.16
CA PHE A 24 -13.34 -0.31 -12.54
C PHE A 24 -13.10 0.03 -11.06
N TRP A 25 -13.02 1.32 -10.74
CA TRP A 25 -12.80 1.79 -9.38
C TRP A 25 -14.09 2.25 -8.72
N GLN A 26 -14.19 2.08 -7.39
CA GLN A 26 -15.21 2.74 -6.59
C GLN A 26 -15.13 4.27 -6.75
N GLN A 27 -16.29 4.93 -6.78
CA GLN A 27 -16.42 6.37 -6.99
C GLN A 27 -15.66 7.16 -5.92
N GLU A 28 -15.92 6.85 -4.66
CA GLU A 28 -15.31 7.57 -3.52
C GLU A 28 -13.84 7.20 -3.33
N SER A 29 -13.09 8.14 -2.76
CA SER A 29 -11.73 7.93 -2.28
C SER A 29 -11.69 8.28 -0.80
N PHE A 30 -10.97 7.49 -0.03
CA PHE A 30 -10.68 7.82 1.36
C PHE A 30 -9.45 8.71 1.42
N ASP A 31 -9.59 9.90 2.01
CA ASP A 31 -8.50 10.79 2.36
C ASP A 31 -8.50 11.05 3.87
N HIS A 32 -7.31 10.98 4.46
CA HIS A 32 -7.13 11.21 5.89
C HIS A 32 -5.84 11.98 6.14
N ILE A 33 -5.95 13.12 6.81
CA ILE A 33 -4.81 13.97 7.13
C ILE A 33 -4.12 13.43 8.39
N VAL A 34 -2.84 13.09 8.25
CA VAL A 34 -1.99 12.64 9.36
C VAL A 34 -1.54 13.83 10.20
N ARG A 35 -1.81 13.80 11.50
CA ARG A 35 -1.60 14.93 12.42
C ARG A 35 -0.39 14.75 13.34
N ASN A 36 0.13 13.53 13.51
CA ASN A 36 1.30 13.26 14.33
C ASN A 36 2.03 11.96 13.90
N SER A 37 3.24 11.75 14.44
CA SER A 37 4.07 10.58 14.14
C SER A 37 3.45 9.26 14.59
N LYS A 38 2.79 9.23 15.75
CA LYS A 38 2.14 8.02 16.26
C LYS A 38 1.03 7.54 15.33
N GLU A 39 0.27 8.47 14.78
CA GLU A 39 -0.77 8.20 13.80
C GLU A 39 -0.17 7.69 12.48
N LEU A 40 0.92 8.30 12.01
CA LEU A 40 1.65 7.82 10.84
C LEU A 40 2.10 6.36 11.02
N ASP A 41 2.71 6.03 12.16
CA ASP A 41 3.15 4.67 12.47
C ASP A 41 1.99 3.67 12.46
N ASN A 42 0.84 4.06 13.01
CA ASN A 42 -0.35 3.22 13.02
C ASN A 42 -0.90 3.00 11.61
N ILE A 43 -0.91 4.03 10.75
CA ILE A 43 -1.35 3.92 9.35
C ILE A 43 -0.39 3.02 8.56
N ILE A 44 0.91 3.18 8.75
CA ILE A 44 1.94 2.32 8.15
C ILE A 44 1.71 0.86 8.55
N LYS A 45 1.54 0.59 9.85
CA LYS A 45 1.25 -0.75 10.37
C LYS A 45 -0.07 -1.31 9.83
N TYR A 46 -1.08 -0.47 9.64
CA TYR A 46 -2.36 -0.88 9.06
C TYR A 46 -2.18 -1.31 7.59
N ILE A 47 -1.60 -0.45 6.75
CA ILE A 47 -1.41 -0.71 5.31
C ILE A 47 -0.58 -1.97 5.08
N THR A 48 0.49 -2.14 5.85
CA THR A 48 1.42 -3.28 5.71
C THR A 48 0.80 -4.60 6.15
N ASN A 49 -0.08 -4.58 7.16
CA ASN A 49 -0.78 -5.78 7.64
C ASN A 49 -2.10 -6.08 6.91
N ASN A 50 -2.60 -5.18 6.06
CA ASN A 50 -3.87 -5.41 5.34
C ASN A 50 -3.91 -6.72 4.54
N PRO A 51 -2.86 -7.13 3.81
CA PRO A 51 -2.87 -8.41 3.10
C PRO A 51 -3.02 -9.62 4.03
N VAL A 52 -2.47 -9.55 5.25
CA VAL A 52 -2.62 -10.60 6.27
C VAL A 52 -4.05 -10.60 6.81
N LYS A 53 -4.57 -9.41 7.17
CA LYS A 53 -5.96 -9.26 7.62
C LYS A 53 -7.00 -9.71 6.59
N ALA A 54 -6.69 -9.53 5.30
CA ALA A 54 -7.52 -9.99 4.19
C ALA A 54 -7.37 -11.49 3.88
N GLY A 55 -6.48 -12.22 4.58
CA GLY A 55 -6.24 -13.65 4.37
C GLY A 55 -5.49 -13.99 3.07
N ILE A 56 -4.88 -13.00 2.41
CA ILE A 56 -4.17 -13.19 1.14
C ILE A 56 -2.81 -13.86 1.38
N ILE A 57 -2.16 -13.53 2.49
CA ILE A 57 -0.84 -14.08 2.90
C ILE A 57 -0.80 -14.31 4.41
N GLY A 58 0.09 -15.20 4.86
CA GLY A 58 0.28 -15.48 6.29
C GLY A 58 1.19 -14.50 7.03
N ASN A 59 2.05 -13.75 6.32
CA ASN A 59 2.99 -12.80 6.92
C ASN A 59 3.14 -11.58 5.99
N ALA A 60 3.07 -10.38 6.56
CA ALA A 60 3.17 -9.10 5.85
C ALA A 60 4.47 -8.94 5.04
N GLU A 61 5.57 -9.53 5.51
CA GLU A 61 6.88 -9.50 4.83
C GLU A 61 6.87 -10.23 3.48
N ASN A 62 5.96 -11.19 3.31
CA ASN A 62 5.83 -11.94 2.07
C ASN A 62 5.05 -11.16 1.00
N TRP A 63 4.52 -9.97 1.32
CA TRP A 63 3.80 -9.15 0.35
C TRP A 63 4.78 -8.42 -0.58
N LYS A 64 5.00 -8.98 -1.77
CA LYS A 64 5.94 -8.43 -2.76
C LYS A 64 5.63 -6.99 -3.19
N TRP A 65 4.36 -6.56 -3.11
CA TRP A 65 3.89 -5.25 -3.52
C TRP A 65 3.87 -4.20 -2.39
N ASN A 66 4.47 -4.53 -1.25
CA ASN A 66 4.66 -3.58 -0.16
C ASN A 66 5.80 -2.60 -0.50
N TYR A 67 5.63 -1.31 -0.16
CA TYR A 67 6.68 -0.30 -0.28
C TYR A 67 7.86 -0.56 0.67
N LEU A 68 7.68 -1.42 1.69
CA LEU A 68 8.73 -1.86 2.62
C LEU A 68 9.70 -2.91 2.04
N ASN A 69 9.45 -3.41 0.82
CA ASN A 69 10.32 -4.40 0.20
C ASN A 69 11.72 -3.81 -0.04
N SER A 70 12.76 -4.42 0.52
CA SER A 70 14.15 -3.95 0.43
C SER A 70 14.66 -3.78 -1.00
N LYS A 71 14.10 -4.54 -1.96
CA LYS A 71 14.40 -4.38 -3.39
C LYS A 71 13.89 -3.04 -3.97
N ILE A 72 12.89 -2.43 -3.35
CA ILE A 72 12.33 -1.12 -3.72
C ILE A 72 13.03 0.03 -2.95
N ILE A 73 13.57 -0.25 -1.76
CA ILE A 73 14.16 0.75 -0.83
C ILE A 73 15.61 1.13 -1.16
N CYS A 74 16.27 0.48 -2.13
CA CYS A 74 17.71 0.59 -2.40
C CYS A 74 18.27 2.03 -2.60
N CYS A 75 17.42 3.07 -2.69
CA CYS A 75 17.86 4.47 -2.82
C CYS A 75 17.39 5.42 -1.68
N ARG A 76 16.94 4.95 -0.51
CA ARG A 76 16.55 5.88 0.57
C ARG A 76 16.98 5.42 1.96
N ASN A 77 18.20 5.84 2.33
CA ASN A 77 18.73 6.09 3.67
C ASN A 77 17.93 5.54 4.87
N SER A 78 18.47 4.51 5.51
CA SER A 78 18.78 4.42 6.96
C SER A 78 17.77 4.94 8.03
N PHE A 79 16.47 4.95 7.78
CA PHE A 79 15.49 5.33 8.83
C PHE A 79 14.62 4.19 9.37
N TYR A 80 14.58 3.02 8.72
CA TYR A 80 13.72 1.90 9.15
C TYR A 80 14.41 0.54 9.24
N THR A 81 15.72 0.47 9.00
CA THR A 81 16.51 -0.74 9.27
C THR A 81 17.08 -0.69 10.69
N HIS A 82 16.25 -0.92 11.71
CA HIS A 82 16.72 -1.33 13.03
C HIS A 82 16.07 -2.67 13.40
N PRO A 83 16.84 -3.78 13.41
CA PRO A 83 16.40 -5.06 13.94
C PRO A 83 16.64 -5.08 15.45
N SER A 84 15.70 -4.55 16.20
CA SER A 84 15.53 -4.81 17.64
C SER A 84 14.06 -4.53 17.92
N HIS A 85 13.17 -5.50 18.09
CA HIS A 85 13.23 -6.57 19.07
C HIS A 85 12.36 -7.74 18.58
N ILE A 86 13.01 -8.86 18.26
CA ILE A 86 12.42 -10.20 18.42
C ILE A 86 13.44 -10.97 19.23
N HIS A 87 13.20 -11.07 20.53
CA HIS A 87 13.56 -12.20 21.38
C HIS A 87 12.86 -11.99 22.73
N LEU A 88 12.02 -12.97 23.09
CA LEU A 88 11.49 -13.35 24.41
C LEU A 88 11.11 -12.22 25.39
#